data_AF-W7DJT2-F1
#
_entry.id   AF-W7DJT2-F1
#
_cell.length_a   1.000
_cell.length_b   1.000
_cell.length_c   1.000
_cell.angle_alpha   90.00
_cell.angle_beta   90.00
_cell.angle_gamma   90.00
#
_symmetry.space_group_name_H-M   'P 1'
#
loop_
_entity.id
_entity.type
_entity.pdbx_description
1 polymer ?
#
loop_
_entity_poly.entity_id
_entity_poly.type
_entity_poly.pdbx_seq_one_letter_code
_entity_poly.pdbx_strand_id
1 'polypeptide(L)'
;MGERITVVGGTDSTIAVTLDGTQALKLAKQFSQELQNYYSVDQLNFLDVTADGAAPVEHKIGYGVITQGGAAYSAGNGYDYIVVGGKNAQSPKMGMTATEINNLSLLNGPVTINSVMNSSQFVRVLSGNIQSFTYNAGQESGQLAAGAENSNVVFNGNTVNGGNWDIAVGTGNNTIVAGSGNNNISIGNQALTGQGQSSIDLTAGKINNVTSYGQDTITASNDSTAQNRVSLFGGLSEDIHSTVNLNEGAAVNDFSFYNVVTVGGGSTIQGGTYGNYTFNGSNDSNAGQLNGGQSSSITATGDLQVVQGDSNTINASRSLSFFNGVGNTEATAQGQFVGFGAGGLNYTLNASGNDSGLFVADVGNETLNASGSTSALQIYANTVVGGSSDFVASGGSGNDTLVAGTGNATFSGGAGDNLFMFNKAITDNGNTVITDFSKNGNGDKIGLYNYGLDNDSIANLLKTSENDAKGNAVLKLDGHTITIEGLSVSDLTVNQFDVANPNGVVKS
;
A
#
# COMPACT_ATOMS: atom_id res chain seq x y z
N MET A 1 -3.25 -23.62 -16.83
CA MET A 1 -2.59 -24.87 -17.26
C MET A 1 -1.17 -24.93 -16.75
N GLY A 2 -0.92 -25.89 -15.86
CA GLY A 2 0.42 -26.18 -15.36
C GLY A 2 1.35 -26.75 -16.42
N GLU A 3 2.64 -26.50 -16.28
CA GLU A 3 3.67 -27.09 -17.12
C GLU A 3 4.14 -28.40 -16.49
N ARG A 4 4.19 -29.45 -17.32
CA ARG A 4 4.71 -30.74 -16.93
C ARG A 4 6.19 -30.82 -17.28
N ILE A 5 6.99 -31.27 -16.31
CA ILE A 5 8.41 -31.52 -16.49
C ILE A 5 8.75 -32.93 -16.00
N THR A 6 9.99 -33.35 -16.23
CA THR A 6 10.52 -34.61 -15.73
C THR A 6 11.74 -34.37 -14.85
N VAL A 7 11.92 -35.27 -13.88
CA VAL A 7 13.15 -35.36 -13.08
C VAL A 7 13.64 -36.80 -13.04
N VAL A 8 14.93 -36.99 -12.74
CA VAL A 8 15.55 -38.31 -12.64
C VAL A 8 14.86 -39.13 -11.54
N GLY A 9 14.46 -40.37 -11.81
CA GLY A 9 13.77 -41.23 -10.83
C GLY A 9 14.54 -42.48 -10.41
N GLY A 10 15.75 -42.69 -10.94
CA GLY A 10 16.56 -43.90 -10.75
C GLY A 10 17.32 -44.25 -12.02
N THR A 11 18.03 -45.39 -12.01
CA THR A 11 18.82 -45.86 -13.16
C THR A 11 17.99 -46.07 -14.43
N ASP A 12 16.69 -46.38 -14.31
CA ASP A 12 15.80 -46.70 -15.45
C ASP A 12 14.39 -46.06 -15.36
N SER A 13 14.23 -44.99 -14.60
CA SER A 13 12.94 -44.31 -14.48
C SER A 13 13.03 -42.80 -14.44
N THR A 14 11.99 -42.15 -14.97
CA THR A 14 11.71 -40.72 -14.81
C THR A 14 10.51 -40.51 -13.91
N ILE A 15 10.55 -39.41 -13.15
CA ILE A 15 9.42 -38.93 -12.38
C ILE A 15 8.80 -37.76 -13.11
N ALA A 16 7.51 -37.86 -13.41
CA ALA A 16 6.73 -36.78 -13.99
C ALA A 16 6.14 -35.92 -12.89
N VAL A 17 6.34 -34.60 -12.99
CA VAL A 17 5.79 -33.61 -12.07
C VAL A 17 5.10 -32.52 -12.89
N THR A 18 3.96 -32.02 -12.42
CA THR A 18 3.24 -30.90 -13.03
C THR A 18 3.12 -29.78 -12.03
N LEU A 19 3.49 -28.55 -12.41
CA LEU A 19 3.36 -27.37 -11.57
C LEU A 19 2.84 -26.19 -12.38
N ASP A 20 2.06 -25.32 -11.75
CA ASP A 20 1.45 -24.18 -12.43
C ASP A 20 1.75 -22.82 -11.81
N GLY A 21 2.44 -22.74 -10.66
CA GLY A 21 2.84 -21.47 -10.05
C GLY A 21 4.10 -20.85 -10.70
N THR A 22 4.17 -19.52 -10.79
CA THR A 22 5.28 -18.82 -11.48
C THR A 22 6.64 -19.21 -10.88
N GLN A 23 6.80 -19.05 -9.57
CA GLN A 23 8.04 -19.36 -8.87
C GLN A 23 8.21 -20.87 -8.67
N ALA A 24 7.11 -21.60 -8.47
CA ALA A 24 7.13 -23.05 -8.27
C ALA A 24 7.71 -23.75 -9.51
N LEU A 25 7.27 -23.35 -10.69
CA LEU A 25 7.77 -23.86 -11.96
C LEU A 25 9.25 -23.50 -12.20
N LYS A 26 9.67 -22.29 -11.82
CA LYS A 26 11.07 -21.86 -11.91
C LYS A 26 11.98 -22.74 -11.04
N LEU A 27 11.59 -22.98 -9.78
CA LEU A 27 12.33 -23.87 -8.87
C LEU A 27 12.31 -25.31 -9.38
N ALA A 28 11.17 -25.80 -9.86
CA ALA A 28 11.07 -27.17 -10.40
C ALA A 28 12.03 -27.41 -11.57
N LYS A 29 12.16 -26.44 -12.49
CA LYS A 29 13.13 -26.51 -13.61
C LYS A 29 14.57 -26.49 -13.11
N GLN A 30 14.87 -25.66 -12.11
CA GLN A 30 16.19 -25.64 -11.48
C GLN A 30 16.52 -27.00 -10.84
N PHE A 31 15.61 -27.55 -10.03
CA PHE A 31 15.81 -28.84 -9.36
C PHE A 31 15.97 -29.98 -10.37
N SER A 32 15.17 -29.98 -11.45
CA SER A 32 15.31 -30.93 -12.56
C SER A 32 16.71 -30.91 -13.16
N GLN A 33 17.24 -29.71 -13.45
CA GLN A 33 18.57 -29.56 -14.03
C GLN A 33 19.69 -29.95 -13.05
N GLU A 34 19.58 -29.60 -11.77
CA GLU A 34 20.56 -29.97 -10.73
C GLU A 34 20.62 -31.49 -10.53
N LEU A 35 19.45 -32.13 -10.36
CA LEU A 35 19.36 -33.59 -10.22
C LEU A 35 19.91 -34.32 -11.44
N GLN A 36 19.69 -33.78 -12.65
CA GLN A 36 20.30 -34.34 -13.85
C GLN A 36 21.83 -34.26 -13.81
N ASN A 37 22.38 -33.10 -13.42
CA ASN A 37 23.83 -32.92 -13.38
C ASN A 37 24.46 -33.91 -12.40
N TYR A 38 23.89 -34.04 -11.20
CA TYR A 38 24.33 -35.02 -10.20
C TYR A 38 24.20 -36.47 -10.70
N TYR A 39 23.11 -36.81 -11.41
CA TYR A 39 22.95 -38.13 -12.00
C TYR A 39 24.03 -38.44 -13.04
N SER A 40 24.40 -37.47 -13.88
CA SER A 40 25.37 -37.68 -14.97
C SER A 40 26.79 -37.98 -14.50
N VAL A 41 27.11 -37.64 -13.26
CA VAL A 41 28.41 -37.89 -12.62
C VAL A 41 28.32 -38.89 -11.47
N ASP A 42 27.22 -39.66 -11.38
CA ASP A 42 26.97 -40.63 -10.31
C ASP A 42 27.13 -40.01 -8.90
N GLN A 43 26.41 -38.92 -8.63
CA GLN A 43 26.41 -38.26 -7.32
C GLN A 43 25.10 -38.43 -6.53
N LEU A 44 24.10 -39.11 -7.09
CA LEU A 44 22.83 -39.34 -6.39
C LEU A 44 22.88 -40.64 -5.56
N ASN A 45 22.43 -40.56 -4.32
CA ASN A 45 22.12 -41.70 -3.46
C ASN A 45 20.60 -41.85 -3.37
N PHE A 46 20.03 -42.81 -4.11
CA PHE A 46 18.58 -43.04 -4.16
C PHE A 46 18.10 -43.75 -2.90
N LEU A 47 17.07 -43.22 -2.25
CA LEU A 47 16.65 -43.62 -0.92
C LEU A 47 15.13 -43.73 -0.81
N ASP A 48 14.67 -44.67 0.02
CA ASP A 48 13.30 -44.65 0.52
C ASP A 48 13.15 -43.53 1.54
N VAL A 49 11.99 -42.88 1.58
CA VAL A 49 11.71 -41.78 2.52
C VAL A 49 11.22 -42.36 3.85
N THR A 50 12.08 -42.34 4.88
CA THR A 50 11.83 -42.94 6.21
C THR A 50 12.31 -42.05 7.36
N ALA A 51 11.80 -42.32 8.57
CA ALA A 51 12.11 -41.55 9.78
C ALA A 51 13.57 -41.70 10.24
N ASP A 52 14.22 -42.82 9.93
CA ASP A 52 15.60 -43.11 10.36
C ASP A 52 16.64 -42.28 9.57
N GLY A 53 16.18 -41.57 8.53
CA GLY A 53 17.03 -40.74 7.69
C GLY A 53 17.90 -41.55 6.73
N ALA A 54 18.70 -40.83 5.95
CA ALA A 54 19.71 -41.41 5.09
C ALA A 54 21.02 -41.57 5.86
N ALA A 55 21.63 -42.76 5.78
CA ALA A 55 23.04 -42.88 6.13
C ALA A 55 23.85 -41.98 5.17
N PRO A 56 24.63 -41.00 5.67
CA PRO A 56 25.44 -40.15 4.82
C PRO A 56 26.40 -41.03 4.01
N VAL A 57 26.36 -40.89 2.68
CA VAL A 57 27.35 -41.49 1.80
C VAL A 57 28.29 -40.39 1.36
N GLU A 58 29.58 -40.57 1.63
CA GLU A 58 30.59 -39.56 1.35
C GLU A 58 30.53 -39.13 -0.12
N HIS A 59 30.51 -37.81 -0.36
CA HIS A 59 30.41 -37.22 -1.70
C HIS A 59 29.15 -37.54 -2.51
N LYS A 60 28.07 -38.05 -1.90
CA LYS A 60 26.77 -38.27 -2.56
C LYS A 60 25.68 -37.37 -1.97
N ILE A 61 24.68 -37.08 -2.80
CA ILE A 61 23.48 -36.30 -2.49
C ILE A 61 22.35 -37.27 -2.13
N GLY A 62 21.77 -37.12 -0.93
CA GLY A 62 20.64 -37.92 -0.48
C GLY A 62 19.37 -37.57 -1.25
N TYR A 63 18.84 -38.54 -2.02
CA TYR A 63 17.73 -38.32 -2.93
C TYR A 63 16.56 -39.28 -2.67
N GLY A 64 15.51 -38.75 -2.05
CA GLY A 64 14.26 -39.47 -1.78
C GLY A 64 13.26 -39.35 -2.92
N VAL A 65 12.59 -40.44 -3.27
CA VAL A 65 11.57 -40.46 -4.34
C VAL A 65 10.28 -41.12 -3.83
N ILE A 66 9.15 -40.41 -3.96
CA ILE A 66 7.82 -40.88 -3.58
C ILE A 66 6.95 -40.94 -4.85
N THR A 67 6.45 -42.14 -5.16
CA THR A 67 5.65 -42.37 -6.38
C THR A 67 4.31 -43.04 -6.12
N GLN A 68 3.92 -43.15 -4.85
CA GLN A 68 2.66 -43.78 -4.43
C GLN A 68 1.97 -42.88 -3.39
N GLY A 69 0.69 -42.60 -3.61
CA GLY A 69 -0.15 -41.86 -2.68
C GLY A 69 -0.91 -42.79 -1.72
N GLY A 70 -1.51 -42.22 -0.69
CA GLY A 70 -2.38 -42.90 0.26
C GLY A 70 -1.77 -43.18 1.65
N ALA A 71 -0.45 -43.14 1.79
CA ALA A 71 0.24 -43.28 3.08
C ALA A 71 0.97 -41.98 3.48
N ALA A 72 1.16 -41.80 4.79
CA ALA A 72 2.04 -40.75 5.31
C ALA A 72 3.49 -41.27 5.34
N TYR A 73 4.40 -40.44 4.85
CA TYR A 73 5.84 -40.68 4.88
C TYR A 73 6.44 -39.93 6.07
N SER A 74 7.57 -40.40 6.57
CA SER A 74 8.39 -39.65 7.52
C SER A 74 9.77 -39.47 6.93
N ALA A 75 10.39 -38.31 7.14
CA ALA A 75 11.72 -37.99 6.61
C ALA A 75 12.65 -37.59 7.74
N GLY A 76 13.65 -38.43 8.03
CA GLY A 76 14.76 -38.12 8.95
C GLY A 76 15.87 -37.31 8.28
N ASN A 77 17.00 -37.14 8.97
CA ASN A 77 18.15 -36.39 8.42
C ASN A 77 18.76 -37.06 7.18
N GLY A 78 19.50 -36.29 6.37
CA GLY A 78 20.33 -36.81 5.27
C GLY A 78 19.66 -36.82 3.90
N TYR A 79 18.44 -36.32 3.76
CA TYR A 79 17.84 -36.03 2.45
C TYR A 79 18.14 -34.60 2.04
N ASP A 80 18.84 -34.44 0.91
CA ASP A 80 19.04 -33.13 0.27
C ASP A 80 17.88 -32.81 -0.68
N TYR A 81 17.32 -33.83 -1.33
CA TYR A 81 16.18 -33.71 -2.25
C TYR A 81 15.10 -34.76 -1.93
N ILE A 82 13.84 -34.35 -1.99
CA ILE A 82 12.69 -35.24 -1.97
C ILE A 82 11.77 -34.89 -3.15
N VAL A 83 11.52 -35.86 -4.02
CA VAL A 83 10.64 -35.69 -5.19
C VAL A 83 9.38 -36.55 -5.03
N VAL A 84 8.23 -35.93 -5.26
CA VAL A 84 6.91 -36.56 -5.27
C VAL A 84 6.29 -36.44 -6.65
N GLY A 85 6.03 -37.55 -7.33
CA GLY A 85 5.47 -37.53 -8.68
C GLY A 85 5.22 -38.90 -9.29
N GLY A 86 4.71 -38.91 -10.52
CA GLY A 86 4.33 -40.15 -11.20
C GLY A 86 5.56 -40.90 -11.73
N LYS A 87 5.73 -42.17 -11.33
CA LYS A 87 6.80 -43.03 -11.85
C LYS A 87 6.45 -43.52 -13.26
N ASN A 88 7.38 -43.36 -14.19
CA ASN A 88 7.25 -43.91 -15.53
C ASN A 88 8.43 -44.86 -15.78
N ALA A 89 8.13 -46.16 -15.92
CA ALA A 89 9.12 -47.20 -16.17
C ALA A 89 9.54 -47.20 -17.64
N GLN A 90 10.81 -47.52 -17.92
CA GLN A 90 11.45 -47.56 -19.24
C GLN A 90 11.93 -46.21 -19.80
N SER A 91 12.59 -45.39 -18.99
CA SER A 91 13.29 -44.20 -19.53
C SER A 91 14.32 -43.66 -18.54
N PRO A 92 15.62 -43.72 -18.85
CA PRO A 92 16.49 -42.58 -18.67
C PRO A 92 16.62 -41.92 -20.05
N LYS A 93 15.58 -41.23 -20.50
CA LYS A 93 15.65 -40.42 -21.73
C LYS A 93 15.39 -38.96 -21.37
N MET A 94 16.40 -38.32 -20.83
CA MET A 94 16.46 -36.85 -20.94
C MET A 94 16.55 -36.49 -22.43
N GLY A 95 15.71 -35.58 -22.89
CA GLY A 95 15.50 -35.28 -24.31
C GLY A 95 14.16 -35.75 -24.89
N MET A 96 13.21 -36.16 -24.03
CA MET A 96 11.82 -36.34 -24.44
C MET A 96 11.28 -35.06 -25.09
N THR A 97 10.52 -35.23 -26.16
CA THR A 97 9.73 -34.16 -26.77
C THR A 97 8.64 -33.69 -25.80
N ALA A 98 8.15 -32.46 -25.97
CA ALA A 98 7.04 -31.93 -25.17
C ALA A 98 5.81 -32.86 -25.21
N THR A 99 5.53 -33.49 -26.36
CA THR A 99 4.43 -34.44 -26.52
C THR A 99 4.63 -35.70 -25.66
N GLU A 100 5.84 -36.25 -25.61
CA GLU A 100 6.14 -37.42 -24.78
C GLU A 100 5.99 -37.09 -23.29
N ILE A 101 6.48 -35.93 -22.85
CA ILE A 101 6.32 -35.47 -21.47
C ILE A 101 4.84 -35.35 -21.10
N ASN A 102 4.04 -34.75 -21.97
CA ASN A 102 2.60 -34.56 -21.77
C ASN A 102 1.77 -35.85 -21.76
N ASN A 103 2.34 -36.99 -22.16
CA ASN A 103 1.69 -38.30 -22.09
C ASN A 103 2.09 -39.12 -20.86
N LEU A 104 3.03 -38.63 -20.03
CA LEU A 104 3.46 -39.35 -18.83
C LEU A 104 2.37 -39.44 -17.77
N SER A 105 2.36 -40.55 -17.03
CA SER A 105 1.45 -40.74 -15.90
C SER A 105 1.85 -39.83 -14.73
N LEU A 106 0.86 -39.20 -14.10
CA LEU A 106 1.03 -38.36 -12.91
C LEU A 106 0.60 -39.10 -11.65
N LEU A 107 1.17 -38.70 -10.51
CA LEU A 107 0.73 -39.21 -9.22
C LEU A 107 -0.62 -38.60 -8.85
N ASN A 108 -1.62 -39.44 -8.65
CA ASN A 108 -2.99 -39.06 -8.31
C ASN A 108 -3.44 -39.77 -7.03
N GLY A 109 -2.79 -39.43 -5.93
CA GLY A 109 -3.08 -39.95 -4.59
C GLY A 109 -2.56 -38.96 -3.55
N PRO A 110 -3.22 -38.73 -2.41
CA PRO A 110 -2.75 -37.77 -1.41
C PRO A 110 -1.39 -38.21 -0.86
N VAL A 111 -0.49 -37.25 -0.62
CA VAL A 111 0.83 -37.51 -0.03
C VAL A 111 1.05 -36.56 1.13
N THR A 112 1.42 -37.12 2.29
CA THR A 112 1.83 -36.36 3.47
C THR A 112 3.26 -36.74 3.83
N ILE A 113 4.12 -35.77 4.07
CA ILE A 113 5.48 -35.98 4.59
C ILE A 113 5.57 -35.34 5.97
N ASN A 114 5.96 -36.15 6.97
CA ASN A 114 6.24 -35.73 8.33
C ASN A 114 7.76 -35.70 8.55
N SER A 115 8.36 -34.52 8.44
CA SER A 115 9.78 -34.36 8.70
C SER A 115 10.09 -34.44 10.19
N VAL A 116 11.13 -35.19 10.53
CA VAL A 116 11.74 -35.24 11.86
C VAL A 116 13.19 -34.73 11.81
N MET A 117 13.53 -33.98 10.77
CA MET A 117 14.86 -33.42 10.58
C MET A 117 15.20 -32.36 11.63
N ASN A 118 16.48 -32.26 11.94
CA ASN A 118 16.99 -31.27 12.88
C ASN A 118 17.42 -29.97 12.18
N SER A 119 17.78 -28.95 12.97
CA SER A 119 18.15 -27.62 12.48
C SER A 119 19.43 -27.54 11.64
N SER A 120 20.22 -28.61 11.57
CA SER A 120 21.40 -28.66 10.70
C SER A 120 21.09 -29.08 9.26
N GLN A 121 19.86 -29.54 9.00
CA GLN A 121 19.43 -30.01 7.70
C GLN A 121 18.94 -28.90 6.78
N PHE A 122 19.13 -29.11 5.48
CA PHE A 122 18.53 -28.32 4.41
C PHE A 122 17.97 -29.26 3.35
N VAL A 123 16.67 -29.20 3.08
CA VAL A 123 16.01 -30.08 2.12
C VAL A 123 15.33 -29.31 0.99
N ARG A 124 15.40 -29.85 -0.23
CA ARG A 124 14.66 -29.36 -1.40
C ARG A 124 13.55 -30.34 -1.75
N VAL A 125 12.31 -29.88 -1.66
CA VAL A 125 11.12 -30.69 -1.87
C VAL A 125 10.44 -30.26 -3.17
N LEU A 126 10.22 -31.22 -4.06
CA LEU A 126 9.48 -31.02 -5.31
C LEU A 126 8.27 -31.93 -5.34
N SER A 127 7.07 -31.37 -5.45
CA SER A 127 5.85 -32.16 -5.55
C SER A 127 5.01 -31.75 -6.76
N GLY A 128 4.91 -32.66 -7.72
CA GLY A 128 3.99 -32.55 -8.85
C GLY A 128 2.72 -33.40 -8.68
N ASN A 129 2.36 -33.71 -7.43
CA ASN A 129 1.15 -34.46 -7.12
C ASN A 129 -0.07 -33.66 -7.59
N ILE A 130 -0.96 -34.30 -8.36
CA ILE A 130 -2.16 -33.63 -8.87
C ILE A 130 -3.36 -33.73 -7.93
N GLN A 131 -3.22 -34.45 -6.80
CA GLN A 131 -4.23 -34.47 -5.75
C GLN A 131 -3.89 -33.48 -4.62
N SER A 132 -3.66 -33.94 -3.38
CA SER A 132 -3.23 -33.08 -2.28
C SER A 132 -1.84 -33.45 -1.82
N PHE A 133 -1.04 -32.44 -1.48
CA PHE A 133 0.31 -32.62 -0.96
C PHE A 133 0.46 -31.86 0.34
N THR A 134 0.88 -32.56 1.40
CA THR A 134 1.14 -31.98 2.71
C THR A 134 2.60 -32.18 3.09
N TYR A 135 3.27 -31.11 3.51
CA TYR A 135 4.60 -31.17 4.12
C TYR A 135 4.54 -30.57 5.52
N ASN A 136 4.86 -31.39 6.52
CA ASN A 136 5.00 -30.97 7.91
C ASN A 136 6.49 -30.86 8.23
N ALA A 137 6.99 -29.63 8.39
CA ALA A 137 8.40 -29.36 8.62
C ALA A 137 8.81 -29.67 10.06
N GLY A 138 10.02 -30.20 10.22
CA GLY A 138 10.70 -30.38 11.50
C GLY A 138 11.44 -29.10 11.91
N GLN A 139 12.71 -29.20 12.28
CA GLN A 139 13.53 -28.02 12.61
C GLN A 139 14.37 -27.54 11.42
N GLU A 140 14.34 -28.26 10.31
CA GLU A 140 15.17 -27.99 9.13
C GLU A 140 14.79 -26.69 8.42
N SER A 141 15.74 -26.21 7.64
CA SER A 141 15.49 -25.22 6.59
C SER A 141 15.23 -25.93 5.26
N GLY A 142 14.67 -25.23 4.28
CA GLY A 142 14.47 -25.87 2.99
C GLY A 142 13.86 -25.01 1.90
N GLN A 143 13.62 -25.65 0.76
CA GLN A 143 12.90 -25.09 -0.36
C GLN A 143 11.78 -26.04 -0.76
N LEU A 144 10.59 -25.50 -1.02
CA LEU A 144 9.45 -26.26 -1.51
C LEU A 144 8.99 -25.69 -2.86
N ALA A 145 8.88 -26.55 -3.87
CA ALA A 145 8.19 -26.27 -5.11
C ALA A 145 7.06 -27.29 -5.27
N ALA A 146 5.82 -26.84 -5.23
CA ALA A 146 4.67 -27.75 -5.30
C ALA A 146 3.45 -27.13 -5.98
N GLY A 147 2.45 -27.97 -6.26
CA GLY A 147 1.14 -27.53 -6.72
C GLY A 147 1.04 -27.53 -8.24
N ALA A 148 0.31 -28.51 -8.76
CA ALA A 148 -0.31 -28.48 -10.07
C ALA A 148 -1.59 -27.63 -10.05
N GLU A 149 -2.14 -27.36 -11.24
CA GLU A 149 -3.42 -26.66 -11.40
C GLU A 149 -4.54 -27.33 -10.58
N ASN A 150 -5.23 -26.54 -9.76
CA ASN A 150 -6.29 -26.98 -8.84
C ASN A 150 -5.88 -27.98 -7.73
N SER A 151 -4.59 -28.28 -7.58
CA SER A 151 -4.11 -29.10 -6.47
C SER A 151 -3.86 -28.25 -5.24
N ASN A 152 -4.22 -28.77 -4.07
CA ASN A 152 -4.05 -28.04 -2.81
C ASN A 152 -2.77 -28.51 -2.12
N VAL A 153 -1.87 -27.55 -1.86
CA VAL A 153 -0.68 -27.76 -1.06
C VAL A 153 -0.93 -27.29 0.36
N VAL A 154 -0.55 -28.13 1.33
CA VAL A 154 -0.47 -27.75 2.74
C VAL A 154 0.99 -27.76 3.16
N PHE A 155 1.51 -26.63 3.59
CA PHE A 155 2.83 -26.53 4.22
C PHE A 155 2.65 -26.11 5.66
N ASN A 156 3.12 -26.94 6.59
CA ASN A 156 3.09 -26.66 8.01
C ASN A 156 4.52 -26.47 8.53
N GLY A 157 4.95 -25.21 8.59
CA GLY A 157 6.22 -24.83 9.21
C GLY A 157 6.20 -25.04 10.72
N ASN A 158 7.35 -25.36 11.30
CA ASN A 158 7.48 -25.50 12.74
C ASN A 158 7.44 -24.13 13.43
N THR A 159 6.42 -23.92 14.24
CA THR A 159 6.11 -22.64 14.88
C THR A 159 6.92 -22.35 16.15
N VAL A 160 7.77 -23.29 16.59
CA VAL A 160 8.57 -23.14 17.81
C VAL A 160 10.06 -22.98 17.50
N ASN A 161 10.64 -23.91 16.73
CA ASN A 161 12.08 -23.94 16.40
C ASN A 161 12.29 -24.35 14.92
N GLY A 162 11.54 -23.73 14.02
CA GLY A 162 11.62 -24.00 12.58
C GLY A 162 12.81 -23.29 11.93
N GLY A 163 13.35 -23.91 10.88
CA GLY A 163 14.33 -23.28 10.01
C GLY A 163 13.69 -22.32 9.00
N ASN A 164 14.52 -21.80 8.10
CA ASN A 164 14.12 -20.85 7.06
C ASN A 164 13.59 -21.60 5.83
N TRP A 165 12.51 -21.11 5.22
CA TRP A 165 11.91 -21.75 4.06
C TRP A 165 11.68 -20.82 2.87
N ASP A 166 12.07 -21.29 1.67
CA ASP A 166 11.59 -20.75 0.39
C ASP A 166 10.44 -21.63 -0.12
N ILE A 167 9.22 -21.14 -0.05
CA ILE A 167 8.00 -21.87 -0.36
C ILE A 167 7.41 -21.31 -1.66
N ALA A 168 7.26 -22.15 -2.67
CA ALA A 168 6.63 -21.78 -3.93
C ALA A 168 5.54 -22.78 -4.29
N VAL A 169 4.29 -22.31 -4.36
CA VAL A 169 3.13 -23.15 -4.62
C VAL A 169 2.27 -22.63 -5.79
N GLY A 170 1.54 -23.57 -6.40
CA GLY A 170 0.65 -23.35 -7.56
C GLY A 170 -0.59 -22.51 -7.29
N THR A 171 -1.51 -22.47 -8.27
CA THR A 171 -2.75 -21.66 -8.22
C THR A 171 -3.91 -22.27 -7.44
N GLY A 172 -3.75 -23.49 -6.91
CA GLY A 172 -4.79 -24.12 -6.09
C GLY A 172 -5.08 -23.37 -4.78
N ASN A 173 -5.99 -23.92 -3.98
CA ASN A 173 -6.34 -23.35 -2.68
C ASN A 173 -5.38 -23.92 -1.63
N ASN A 174 -4.25 -23.24 -1.44
CA ASN A 174 -3.18 -23.74 -0.59
C ASN A 174 -3.34 -23.26 0.86
N THR A 175 -2.70 -23.95 1.79
CA THR A 175 -2.63 -23.56 3.20
C THR A 175 -1.17 -23.56 3.63
N ILE A 176 -0.66 -22.40 4.03
CA ILE A 176 0.75 -22.23 4.41
C ILE A 176 0.80 -21.67 5.83
N VAL A 177 1.38 -22.43 6.75
CA VAL A 177 1.84 -21.93 8.05
C VAL A 177 3.34 -21.72 7.92
N ALA A 178 3.80 -20.47 7.97
CA ALA A 178 5.19 -20.13 7.67
C ALA A 178 6.20 -20.77 8.65
N GLY A 179 5.80 -20.94 9.92
CA GLY A 179 6.69 -21.36 11.00
C GLY A 179 7.48 -20.20 11.60
N SER A 180 8.44 -20.52 12.47
CA SER A 180 9.19 -19.53 13.27
C SER A 180 10.46 -18.99 12.63
N GLY A 181 10.94 -19.61 11.55
CA GLY A 181 12.09 -19.13 10.78
C GLY A 181 11.77 -17.90 9.92
N ASN A 182 12.75 -17.50 9.10
CA ASN A 182 12.59 -16.44 8.11
C ASN A 182 12.18 -17.05 6.77
N ASN A 183 11.04 -16.64 6.22
CA ASN A 183 10.44 -17.36 5.09
C ASN A 183 10.19 -16.45 3.88
N ASN A 184 10.39 -17.01 2.69
CA ASN A 184 9.95 -16.43 1.43
C ASN A 184 8.83 -17.31 0.88
N ILE A 185 7.68 -16.71 0.58
CA ILE A 185 6.48 -17.44 0.16
C ILE A 185 6.01 -16.85 -1.15
N SER A 186 5.87 -17.67 -2.19
CA SER A 186 5.33 -17.29 -3.48
C SER A 186 4.16 -18.20 -3.82
N ILE A 187 3.01 -17.61 -4.13
CA ILE A 187 1.79 -18.36 -4.38
C ILE A 187 1.09 -17.92 -5.66
N GLY A 188 0.66 -18.90 -6.46
CA GLY A 188 -0.08 -18.66 -7.68
C GLY A 188 0.80 -18.34 -8.88
N ASN A 189 0.16 -17.81 -9.92
CA ASN A 189 0.73 -17.64 -11.24
C ASN A 189 0.39 -16.27 -11.83
N GLN A 190 1.41 -15.58 -12.35
CA GLN A 190 1.30 -14.28 -13.00
C GLN A 190 0.42 -14.32 -14.26
N ALA A 191 0.39 -15.45 -14.97
CA ALA A 191 -0.46 -15.63 -16.14
C ALA A 191 -1.93 -15.94 -15.78
N LEU A 192 -2.22 -16.27 -14.52
CA LEU A 192 -3.53 -16.66 -14.01
C LEU A 192 -3.87 -15.88 -12.74
N THR A 193 -3.65 -14.56 -12.76
CA THR A 193 -3.92 -13.67 -11.61
C THR A 193 -5.38 -13.78 -11.16
N GLY A 194 -5.61 -13.73 -9.85
CA GLY A 194 -6.94 -13.86 -9.25
C GLY A 194 -7.44 -15.30 -9.16
N GLN A 195 -6.65 -16.31 -9.50
CA GLN A 195 -6.97 -17.72 -9.21
C GLN A 195 -6.34 -18.18 -7.90
N GLY A 196 -7.03 -19.07 -7.21
CA GLY A 196 -6.62 -19.59 -5.91
C GLY A 196 -7.15 -18.73 -4.76
N GLN A 197 -7.66 -19.40 -3.74
CA GLN A 197 -8.10 -18.81 -2.47
C GLN A 197 -7.27 -19.44 -1.36
N SER A 198 -6.02 -19.03 -1.25
CA SER A 198 -5.08 -19.64 -0.32
C SER A 198 -5.08 -18.91 1.02
N SER A 199 -4.72 -19.64 2.08
CA SER A 199 -4.54 -19.10 3.42
C SER A 199 -3.07 -19.16 3.81
N ILE A 200 -2.52 -18.02 4.25
CA ILE A 200 -1.12 -17.86 4.63
C ILE A 200 -1.07 -17.28 6.05
N ASP A 201 -0.58 -18.08 6.97
CA ASP A 201 -0.41 -17.75 8.39
C ASP A 201 1.07 -17.47 8.70
N LEU A 202 1.35 -16.22 9.04
CA LEU A 202 2.67 -15.68 9.38
C LEU A 202 2.86 -15.49 10.89
N THR A 203 1.95 -15.99 11.72
CA THR A 203 1.88 -15.63 13.15
C THR A 203 3.09 -16.06 13.99
N ALA A 204 3.80 -17.11 13.59
CA ALA A 204 4.92 -17.67 14.35
C ALA A 204 6.29 -17.07 14.01
N GLY A 205 6.46 -16.52 12.81
CA GLY A 205 7.74 -16.06 12.28
C GLY A 205 7.87 -14.55 12.31
N LYS A 206 9.09 -14.04 12.50
CA LYS A 206 9.33 -12.59 12.56
C LYS A 206 9.60 -11.95 11.22
N ILE A 207 10.14 -12.68 10.24
CA ILE A 207 10.52 -12.10 8.95
C ILE A 207 9.94 -12.98 7.86
N ASN A 208 8.92 -12.48 7.18
CA ASN A 208 8.31 -13.19 6.06
C ASN A 208 8.15 -12.26 4.87
N ASN A 209 8.51 -12.75 3.68
CA ASN A 209 8.28 -12.07 2.41
C ASN A 209 7.27 -12.89 1.61
N VAL A 210 6.09 -12.33 1.34
CA VAL A 210 5.02 -12.99 0.59
C VAL A 210 4.84 -12.32 -0.77
N THR A 211 4.75 -13.13 -1.82
CA THR A 211 4.32 -12.72 -3.16
C THR A 211 3.07 -13.52 -3.52
N SER A 212 1.95 -12.83 -3.68
CA SER A 212 0.65 -13.46 -4.00
C SER A 212 0.13 -12.97 -5.35
N TYR A 213 -0.29 -13.92 -6.19
CA TYR A 213 -0.98 -13.67 -7.45
C TYR A 213 -2.48 -14.00 -7.40
N GLY A 214 -2.99 -14.53 -6.28
CA GLY A 214 -4.35 -15.06 -6.14
C GLY A 214 -5.32 -14.16 -5.36
N GLN A 215 -6.44 -14.75 -4.92
CA GLN A 215 -7.41 -14.16 -3.99
C GLN A 215 -7.10 -14.66 -2.58
N ASP A 216 -5.95 -14.28 -2.05
CA ASP A 216 -5.40 -14.96 -0.89
C ASP A 216 -5.70 -14.21 0.41
N THR A 217 -5.80 -14.97 1.50
CA THR A 217 -5.88 -14.43 2.87
C THR A 217 -4.53 -14.56 3.54
N ILE A 218 -3.93 -13.43 3.93
CA ILE A 218 -2.62 -13.36 4.59
C ILE A 218 -2.79 -12.75 5.97
N THR A 219 -2.39 -13.47 7.01
CA THR A 219 -2.50 -13.02 8.40
C THR A 219 -1.16 -13.09 9.11
N ALA A 220 -0.86 -12.10 9.94
CA ALA A 220 0.29 -12.11 10.84
C ALA A 220 -0.14 -11.91 12.30
N SER A 221 0.79 -12.10 13.22
CA SER A 221 0.59 -11.75 14.64
C SER A 221 0.58 -10.24 14.83
N ASN A 222 0.31 -9.77 16.05
CA ASN A 222 0.45 -8.38 16.44
C ASN A 222 1.85 -8.05 17.01
N ASP A 223 2.86 -8.90 16.79
CA ASP A 223 4.24 -8.64 17.23
C ASP A 223 4.82 -7.45 16.47
N SER A 224 5.02 -6.31 17.15
CA SER A 224 5.57 -5.09 16.56
C SER A 224 7.06 -5.19 16.18
N THR A 225 7.73 -6.29 16.54
CA THR A 225 9.11 -6.57 16.10
C THR A 225 9.18 -7.39 14.80
N ALA A 226 8.04 -7.87 14.30
CA ALA A 226 7.99 -8.60 13.04
C ALA A 226 8.18 -7.66 11.84
N GLN A 227 8.86 -8.14 10.81
CA GLN A 227 9.14 -7.46 9.55
C GLN A 227 8.49 -8.24 8.41
N ASN A 228 7.16 -8.22 8.37
CA ASN A 228 6.38 -8.87 7.32
C ASN A 228 6.28 -7.95 6.10
N ARG A 229 6.56 -8.51 4.92
CA ARG A 229 6.47 -7.82 3.63
C ARG A 229 5.57 -8.62 2.69
N VAL A 230 4.59 -7.95 2.08
CA VAL A 230 3.65 -8.60 1.15
C VAL A 230 3.64 -7.85 -0.17
N SER A 231 3.74 -8.58 -1.28
CA SER A 231 3.51 -8.05 -2.62
C SER A 231 2.29 -8.74 -3.22
N LEU A 232 1.29 -7.94 -3.59
CA LEU A 232 0.04 -8.39 -4.16
C LEU A 232 0.01 -8.07 -5.65
N PHE A 233 -0.27 -9.11 -6.42
CA PHE A 233 -0.51 -9.06 -7.86
C PHE A 233 -1.90 -9.62 -8.22
N GLY A 234 -2.58 -10.24 -7.26
CA GLY A 234 -3.95 -10.72 -7.39
C GLY A 234 -4.95 -9.70 -6.84
N GLY A 235 -6.10 -9.60 -7.48
CA GLY A 235 -7.09 -8.54 -7.25
C GLY A 235 -7.61 -8.01 -8.58
N LEU A 236 -8.86 -8.33 -8.93
CA LEU A 236 -9.48 -8.04 -10.24
C LEU A 236 -10.86 -7.39 -10.14
N SER A 237 -11.60 -7.66 -9.06
CA SER A 237 -12.94 -7.11 -8.81
C SER A 237 -13.23 -7.09 -7.31
N GLU A 238 -14.34 -6.49 -6.92
CA GLU A 238 -14.84 -6.49 -5.53
C GLU A 238 -15.09 -7.89 -4.95
N ASP A 239 -15.30 -8.90 -5.79
CA ASP A 239 -15.47 -10.30 -5.38
C ASP A 239 -14.16 -11.11 -5.46
N ILE A 240 -13.17 -10.59 -6.20
CA ILE A 240 -11.92 -11.28 -6.52
C ILE A 240 -10.77 -10.40 -6.04
N HIS A 241 -10.46 -10.51 -4.74
CA HIS A 241 -9.41 -9.75 -4.10
C HIS A 241 -8.72 -10.55 -2.99
N SER A 242 -7.52 -10.12 -2.62
CA SER A 242 -6.82 -10.59 -1.42
C SER A 242 -7.29 -9.84 -0.18
N THR A 243 -7.19 -10.51 0.96
CA THR A 243 -7.40 -9.91 2.30
C THR A 243 -6.12 -10.08 3.11
N VAL A 244 -5.56 -8.97 3.58
CA VAL A 244 -4.27 -8.94 4.26
C VAL A 244 -4.41 -8.27 5.61
N ASN A 245 -3.91 -8.91 6.68
CA ASN A 245 -3.87 -8.36 8.03
C ASN A 245 -2.48 -8.57 8.64
N LEU A 246 -1.73 -7.48 8.84
CA LEU A 246 -0.34 -7.51 9.27
C LEU A 246 -0.09 -6.68 10.54
N ASN A 247 1.05 -6.95 11.16
CA ASN A 247 1.57 -6.26 12.34
C ASN A 247 1.92 -4.78 12.08
N GLU A 248 2.35 -4.09 13.14
CA GLU A 248 2.98 -2.76 13.07
C GLU A 248 4.32 -2.81 12.35
N GLY A 249 4.66 -1.77 11.58
CA GLY A 249 5.91 -1.70 10.81
C GLY A 249 5.97 -2.65 9.60
N ALA A 250 4.81 -3.17 9.16
CA ALA A 250 4.73 -4.01 7.97
C ALA A 250 4.87 -3.20 6.68
N ALA A 251 5.24 -3.88 5.58
CA ALA A 251 5.28 -3.26 4.26
C ALA A 251 4.41 -4.03 3.26
N VAL A 252 3.56 -3.31 2.51
CA VAL A 252 2.72 -3.90 1.47
C VAL A 252 2.93 -3.16 0.15
N ASN A 253 3.20 -3.92 -0.91
CA ASN A 253 3.15 -3.41 -2.28
C ASN A 253 1.92 -4.01 -2.97
N ASP A 254 0.91 -3.19 -3.17
CA ASP A 254 -0.29 -3.59 -3.90
C ASP A 254 -0.19 -3.10 -5.35
N PHE A 255 0.11 -4.03 -6.26
CA PHE A 255 0.22 -3.75 -7.70
C PHE A 255 -1.08 -4.03 -8.46
N SER A 256 -2.19 -4.22 -7.73
CA SER A 256 -3.43 -4.78 -8.27
C SER A 256 -4.65 -3.99 -7.81
N PHE A 257 -5.84 -4.59 -7.93
CA PHE A 257 -7.12 -3.92 -7.74
C PHE A 257 -7.88 -4.50 -6.55
N TYR A 258 -8.73 -3.68 -5.90
CA TYR A 258 -9.75 -4.10 -4.92
C TYR A 258 -9.25 -4.78 -3.64
N ASN A 259 -7.94 -4.89 -3.42
CA ASN A 259 -7.41 -5.57 -2.24
C ASN A 259 -7.78 -4.86 -0.94
N VAL A 260 -8.04 -5.68 0.08
CA VAL A 260 -8.33 -5.21 1.43
C VAL A 260 -7.11 -5.46 2.29
N VAL A 261 -6.48 -4.39 2.76
CA VAL A 261 -5.23 -4.46 3.53
C VAL A 261 -5.40 -3.73 4.84
N THR A 262 -5.18 -4.44 5.93
CA THR A 262 -5.09 -3.91 7.29
C THR A 262 -3.67 -4.10 7.81
N VAL A 263 -3.09 -3.04 8.35
CA VAL A 263 -1.75 -3.04 8.94
C VAL A 263 -1.74 -2.30 10.27
N GLY A 264 -0.77 -2.58 11.14
CA GLY A 264 -0.56 -1.78 12.34
C GLY A 264 0.08 -0.42 12.06
N GLY A 265 0.30 0.40 13.10
CA GLY A 265 1.04 1.66 13.02
C GLY A 265 2.43 1.51 12.42
N GLY A 266 2.98 2.58 11.86
CA GLY A 266 4.33 2.62 11.26
C GLY A 266 4.49 1.86 9.96
N SER A 267 3.42 1.26 9.47
CA SER A 267 3.45 0.44 8.27
C SER A 267 3.44 1.31 7.03
N THR A 268 3.99 0.79 5.94
CA THR A 268 3.97 1.44 4.63
C THR A 268 3.19 0.61 3.62
N ILE A 269 2.28 1.25 2.90
CA ILE A 269 1.56 0.66 1.78
C ILE A 269 1.90 1.44 0.51
N GLN A 270 2.40 0.77 -0.52
CA GLN A 270 2.32 1.27 -1.89
C GLN A 270 0.96 0.83 -2.45
N GLY A 271 0.04 1.77 -2.57
CA GLY A 271 -1.37 1.53 -2.90
C GLY A 271 -1.60 1.27 -4.39
N GLY A 272 -2.46 0.30 -4.68
CA GLY A 272 -3.02 -0.02 -5.98
C GLY A 272 -4.29 0.77 -6.28
N THR A 273 -5.22 0.18 -7.04
CA THR A 273 -6.45 0.86 -7.49
C THR A 273 -7.69 0.24 -6.84
N TYR A 274 -8.66 1.07 -6.44
CA TYR A 274 -9.85 0.63 -5.70
C TYR A 274 -9.56 -0.14 -4.41
N GLY A 275 -8.39 0.09 -3.79
CA GLY A 275 -7.99 -0.60 -2.57
C GLY A 275 -8.74 -0.10 -1.34
N ASN A 276 -8.86 -0.97 -0.34
CA ASN A 276 -9.34 -0.60 0.99
C ASN A 276 -8.20 -0.78 2.01
N TYR A 277 -7.65 0.34 2.48
CA TYR A 277 -6.44 0.38 3.28
C TYR A 277 -6.74 0.87 4.70
N THR A 278 -6.43 0.05 5.71
CA THR A 278 -6.63 0.38 7.12
C THR A 278 -5.31 0.38 7.88
N PHE A 279 -4.99 1.50 8.52
CA PHE A 279 -3.82 1.68 9.38
C PHE A 279 -4.24 1.77 10.86
N ASN A 280 -4.01 0.69 11.60
CA ASN A 280 -4.29 0.58 13.03
C ASN A 280 -3.10 1.08 13.86
N GLY A 281 -2.87 2.40 13.85
CA GLY A 281 -1.90 3.07 14.72
C GLY A 281 -2.51 3.47 16.06
N SER A 282 -1.74 3.35 17.14
CA SER A 282 -2.17 3.71 18.51
C SER A 282 -1.50 4.97 19.08
N ASN A 283 -0.50 5.52 18.39
CA ASN A 283 0.28 6.69 18.84
C ASN A 283 0.83 7.52 17.68
N ASP A 284 1.28 8.74 18.01
CA ASP A 284 1.72 9.77 17.05
C ASP A 284 3.11 9.49 16.47
N SER A 285 3.93 8.71 17.19
CA SER A 285 5.30 8.40 16.80
C SER A 285 5.44 7.35 15.69
N ASN A 286 4.32 6.74 15.29
CA ASN A 286 4.29 5.59 14.39
C ASN A 286 3.24 5.79 13.30
N ALA A 287 3.34 6.92 12.59
CA ALA A 287 2.41 7.28 11.52
C ALA A 287 2.43 6.21 10.41
N GLY A 288 1.24 5.80 9.97
CA GLY A 288 1.10 4.97 8.77
C GLY A 288 1.43 5.79 7.53
N GLN A 289 2.00 5.14 6.50
CA GLN A 289 2.29 5.80 5.23
C GLN A 289 1.62 5.07 4.08
N LEU A 290 0.82 5.80 3.29
CA LEU A 290 0.36 5.38 1.98
C LEU A 290 1.11 6.16 0.89
N ASN A 291 1.69 5.45 -0.06
CA ASN A 291 2.24 6.03 -1.29
C ASN A 291 1.37 5.58 -2.47
N GLY A 292 0.90 6.51 -3.29
CA GLY A 292 -0.03 6.22 -4.37
C GLY A 292 -1.45 5.93 -3.85
N GLY A 293 -2.07 4.89 -4.39
CA GLY A 293 -3.49 4.62 -4.19
C GLY A 293 -4.34 5.44 -5.16
N GLN A 294 -5.11 4.75 -5.99
CA GLN A 294 -6.08 5.38 -6.89
C GLN A 294 -7.50 4.93 -6.53
N SER A 295 -8.44 5.88 -6.44
CA SER A 295 -9.85 5.58 -6.16
C SER A 295 -10.05 4.68 -4.94
N SER A 296 -9.17 4.82 -3.94
CA SER A 296 -9.08 3.94 -2.79
C SER A 296 -9.72 4.56 -1.55
N SER A 297 -10.18 3.69 -0.65
CA SER A 297 -10.68 4.07 0.67
C SER A 297 -9.59 3.83 1.71
N ILE A 298 -9.25 4.87 2.48
CA ILE A 298 -8.17 4.82 3.47
C ILE A 298 -8.71 5.22 4.83
N THR A 299 -8.50 4.35 5.82
CA THR A 299 -8.85 4.62 7.21
C THR A 299 -7.62 4.52 8.10
N ALA A 300 -7.43 5.47 8.99
CA ALA A 300 -6.37 5.42 9.99
C ALA A 300 -6.92 5.77 11.38
N THR A 301 -6.63 4.91 12.36
CA THR A 301 -6.90 5.22 13.78
C THR A 301 -5.77 6.05 14.40
N GLY A 302 -4.56 5.95 13.83
CA GLY A 302 -3.38 6.72 14.21
C GLY A 302 -3.12 7.90 13.26
N ASP A 303 -1.94 8.49 13.36
CA ASP A 303 -1.47 9.48 12.40
C ASP A 303 -1.23 8.83 11.02
N LEU A 304 -1.50 9.58 9.96
CA LEU A 304 -1.42 9.10 8.58
C LEU A 304 -0.68 10.09 7.68
N GLN A 305 0.23 9.58 6.87
CA GLN A 305 0.80 10.27 5.73
C GLN A 305 0.29 9.63 4.43
N VAL A 306 -0.20 10.45 3.51
CA VAL A 306 -0.56 10.04 2.15
C VAL A 306 0.27 10.86 1.16
N VAL A 307 0.96 10.18 0.26
CA VAL A 307 1.81 10.79 -0.77
C VAL A 307 1.36 10.31 -2.14
N GLN A 308 1.15 11.23 -3.10
CA GLN A 308 0.81 10.93 -4.49
C GLN A 308 -0.50 10.12 -4.66
N GLY A 309 -1.47 10.31 -3.76
CA GLY A 309 -2.78 9.70 -3.91
C GLY A 309 -3.60 10.31 -5.06
N ASP A 310 -4.37 9.48 -5.78
CA ASP A 310 -5.28 9.90 -6.84
C ASP A 310 -6.74 9.57 -6.47
N SER A 311 -7.57 10.59 -6.36
CA SER A 311 -9.02 10.45 -6.22
C SER A 311 -9.48 9.56 -5.05
N ASN A 312 -8.90 9.77 -3.86
CA ASN A 312 -9.11 8.87 -2.71
C ASN A 312 -10.15 9.41 -1.71
N THR A 313 -10.72 8.50 -0.91
CA THR A 313 -11.47 8.85 0.31
C THR A 313 -10.62 8.52 1.52
N ILE A 314 -10.33 9.51 2.37
CA ILE A 314 -9.41 9.39 3.50
C ILE A 314 -10.14 9.74 4.81
N ASN A 315 -10.07 8.85 5.80
CA ASN A 315 -10.56 9.10 7.15
C ASN A 315 -9.43 8.87 8.16
N ALA A 316 -8.82 9.97 8.62
CA ALA A 316 -7.80 9.97 9.66
C ALA A 316 -8.42 10.41 11.00
N SER A 317 -8.40 9.51 11.98
CA SER A 317 -8.88 9.79 13.34
C SER A 317 -7.93 10.67 14.14
N ARG A 318 -6.74 10.97 13.61
CA ARG A 318 -5.71 11.84 14.21
C ARG A 318 -5.12 12.74 13.13
N SER A 319 -3.81 12.97 13.16
CA SER A 319 -3.13 13.88 12.24
C SER A 319 -3.08 13.29 10.82
N LEU A 320 -3.24 14.14 9.82
CA LEU A 320 -3.15 13.79 8.41
C LEU A 320 -2.13 14.69 7.72
N SER A 321 -1.15 14.08 7.08
CA SER A 321 -0.26 14.75 6.12
C SER A 321 -0.55 14.26 4.70
N PHE A 322 -0.91 15.16 3.79
CA PHE A 322 -1.27 14.86 2.42
C PHE A 322 -0.37 15.61 1.44
N PHE A 323 0.35 14.90 0.58
CA PHE A 323 1.37 15.49 -0.30
C PHE A 323 1.23 15.04 -1.75
N ASN A 324 1.29 15.99 -2.68
CA ASN A 324 1.36 15.76 -4.12
C ASN A 324 0.24 14.88 -4.70
N GLY A 325 -0.94 14.88 -4.08
CA GLY A 325 -2.09 14.15 -4.61
C GLY A 325 -2.77 14.86 -5.77
N VAL A 326 -3.55 14.11 -6.54
CA VAL A 326 -4.30 14.57 -7.72
C VAL A 326 -5.72 14.00 -7.71
N GLY A 327 -6.54 14.41 -8.68
CA GLY A 327 -7.89 13.88 -8.85
C GLY A 327 -8.86 14.34 -7.76
N ASN A 328 -9.96 13.63 -7.55
CA ASN A 328 -11.02 14.06 -6.62
C ASN A 328 -10.83 13.39 -5.25
N THR A 329 -10.14 14.05 -4.32
CA THR A 329 -9.86 13.48 -3.01
C THR A 329 -10.75 14.09 -1.93
N GLU A 330 -11.41 13.25 -1.15
CA GLU A 330 -12.16 13.64 0.05
C GLU A 330 -11.40 13.16 1.29
N ALA A 331 -11.13 14.05 2.23
CA ALA A 331 -10.41 13.73 3.45
C ALA A 331 -11.16 14.24 4.69
N THR A 332 -11.07 13.47 5.77
CA THR A 332 -11.44 13.90 7.12
C THR A 332 -10.24 13.71 8.04
N ALA A 333 -9.93 14.74 8.83
CA ALA A 333 -8.86 14.72 9.83
C ALA A 333 -9.38 15.29 11.17
N GLN A 334 -9.00 14.65 12.27
CA GLN A 334 -9.40 15.07 13.63
C GLN A 334 -8.22 15.60 14.48
N GLY A 335 -6.99 15.50 13.97
CA GLY A 335 -5.78 16.08 14.57
C GLY A 335 -5.15 17.11 13.64
N GLN A 336 -3.84 17.30 13.77
CA GLN A 336 -3.09 18.23 12.91
C GLN A 336 -3.24 17.87 11.43
N PHE A 337 -3.49 18.86 10.59
CA PHE A 337 -3.53 18.68 9.15
C PHE A 337 -2.39 19.45 8.44
N VAL A 338 -1.71 18.77 7.53
CA VAL A 338 -0.75 19.37 6.61
C VAL A 338 -1.07 18.91 5.19
N GLY A 339 -1.34 19.82 4.27
CA GLY A 339 -1.70 19.50 2.89
C GLY A 339 -0.93 20.32 1.87
N PHE A 340 -0.33 19.64 0.91
CA PHE A 340 0.26 20.23 -0.29
C PHE A 340 -0.30 19.49 -1.50
N GLY A 341 -1.22 20.14 -2.23
CA GLY A 341 -1.77 19.59 -3.47
C GLY A 341 -0.76 19.61 -4.62
N ALA A 342 -1.04 18.85 -5.67
CA ALA A 342 -0.41 19.01 -6.97
C ALA A 342 -1.44 19.47 -8.00
N GLY A 343 -0.96 19.98 -9.14
CA GLY A 343 -1.81 20.32 -10.28
C GLY A 343 -2.80 19.20 -10.65
N GLY A 344 -4.09 19.52 -10.73
CA GLY A 344 -5.19 18.60 -11.05
C GLY A 344 -5.89 17.99 -9.85
N LEU A 345 -5.59 18.45 -8.63
CA LEU A 345 -6.30 18.04 -7.41
C LEU A 345 -7.60 18.83 -7.24
N ASN A 346 -8.71 18.13 -7.01
CA ASN A 346 -9.90 18.70 -6.40
C ASN A 346 -10.01 18.10 -4.99
N TYR A 347 -9.63 18.88 -3.99
CA TYR A 347 -9.55 18.41 -2.61
C TYR A 347 -10.73 18.92 -1.79
N THR A 348 -11.46 18.00 -1.16
CA THR A 348 -12.41 18.31 -0.08
C THR A 348 -11.84 17.84 1.24
N LEU A 349 -11.49 18.76 2.15
CA LEU A 349 -11.04 18.40 3.49
C LEU A 349 -12.04 18.87 4.54
N ASN A 350 -12.45 17.94 5.40
CA ASN A 350 -13.13 18.20 6.65
C ASN A 350 -12.14 18.08 7.81
N ALA A 351 -11.56 19.21 8.23
CA ALA A 351 -10.64 19.25 9.36
C ALA A 351 -11.40 19.65 10.64
N SER A 352 -11.14 18.92 11.73
CA SER A 352 -11.69 19.17 13.05
C SER A 352 -10.64 18.90 14.12
N GLY A 353 -10.89 19.38 15.35
CA GLY A 353 -9.99 19.17 16.47
C GLY A 353 -9.29 20.44 16.92
N ASN A 354 -8.29 20.28 17.79
CA ASN A 354 -7.64 21.37 18.50
C ASN A 354 -6.20 21.63 18.06
N ASP A 355 -5.79 21.04 16.94
CA ASP A 355 -4.44 21.17 16.41
C ASP A 355 -4.39 22.17 15.25
N SER A 356 -3.27 22.86 15.11
CA SER A 356 -3.04 23.78 13.99
C SER A 356 -3.04 23.06 12.64
N GLY A 357 -3.32 23.77 11.55
CA GLY A 357 -3.29 23.21 10.21
C GLY A 357 -2.59 24.11 9.19
N LEU A 358 -1.97 23.50 8.18
CA LEU A 358 -1.44 24.17 7.00
C LEU A 358 -2.01 23.52 5.75
N PHE A 359 -2.58 24.33 4.87
CA PHE A 359 -2.96 23.91 3.52
C PHE A 359 -2.35 24.85 2.49
N VAL A 360 -1.71 24.26 1.47
CA VAL A 360 -1.21 24.97 0.30
C VAL A 360 -1.77 24.31 -0.95
N ALA A 361 -2.64 25.04 -1.63
CA ALA A 361 -3.24 24.64 -2.90
C ALA A 361 -2.26 24.84 -4.07
N ASP A 362 -2.50 24.10 -5.15
CA ASP A 362 -1.83 24.26 -6.44
C ASP A 362 -2.91 24.50 -7.52
N VAL A 363 -2.64 24.26 -8.80
CA VAL A 363 -3.63 24.36 -9.88
C VAL A 363 -4.70 23.28 -9.70
N GLY A 364 -5.94 23.67 -9.45
CA GLY A 364 -7.06 22.74 -9.28
C GLY A 364 -8.22 23.45 -8.59
N ASN A 365 -9.43 22.87 -8.54
CA ASN A 365 -10.50 23.48 -7.77
C ASN A 365 -10.51 22.86 -6.37
N GLU A 366 -9.98 23.55 -5.37
CA GLU A 366 -9.96 23.05 -4.01
C GLU A 366 -11.07 23.65 -3.14
N THR A 367 -11.69 22.79 -2.32
CA THR A 367 -12.69 23.15 -1.32
C THR A 367 -12.21 22.69 0.06
N LEU A 368 -11.80 23.63 0.89
CA LEU A 368 -11.39 23.35 2.27
C LEU A 368 -12.52 23.72 3.24
N ASN A 369 -12.98 22.76 4.04
CA ASN A 369 -13.91 23.00 5.14
C ASN A 369 -13.25 22.65 6.48
N ALA A 370 -12.72 23.66 7.17
CA ALA A 370 -12.13 23.50 8.49
C ALA A 370 -12.97 24.16 9.59
N SER A 371 -14.27 24.34 9.36
CA SER A 371 -15.22 24.93 10.32
C SER A 371 -15.30 24.21 11.68
N GLY A 372 -14.89 22.94 11.73
CA GLY A 372 -14.77 22.17 12.98
C GLY A 372 -13.46 22.36 13.75
N SER A 373 -12.49 23.12 13.21
CA SER A 373 -11.21 23.39 13.88
C SER A 373 -11.37 24.42 15.00
N THR A 374 -10.64 24.23 16.10
CA THR A 374 -10.55 25.23 17.19
C THR A 374 -9.20 25.92 17.30
N SER A 375 -8.22 25.44 16.53
CA SER A 375 -6.88 26.02 16.44
C SER A 375 -6.68 26.78 15.16
N ALA A 376 -5.70 27.69 15.18
CA ALA A 376 -5.35 28.53 14.04
C ALA A 376 -4.90 27.71 12.83
N LEU A 377 -5.43 28.07 11.67
CA LEU A 377 -5.16 27.49 10.37
C LEU A 377 -4.46 28.49 9.46
N GLN A 378 -3.59 27.96 8.61
CA GLN A 378 -2.99 28.72 7.52
C GLN A 378 -3.40 28.07 6.20
N ILE A 379 -4.11 28.83 5.38
CA ILE A 379 -4.73 28.35 4.15
C ILE A 379 -4.23 29.24 3.01
N TYR A 380 -3.47 28.65 2.10
CA TYR A 380 -2.93 29.33 0.94
C TYR A 380 -3.58 28.77 -0.32
N ALA A 381 -4.29 29.64 -1.04
CA ALA A 381 -4.79 29.32 -2.37
C ALA A 381 -3.65 29.27 -3.40
N ASN A 382 -3.96 28.82 -4.62
CA ASN A 382 -3.02 28.68 -5.72
C ASN A 382 -2.22 29.96 -6.00
N THR A 383 -0.89 29.87 -6.08
CA THR A 383 0.00 31.01 -6.39
C THR A 383 0.62 30.94 -7.80
N VAL A 384 0.27 29.94 -8.60
CA VAL A 384 0.82 29.73 -9.95
C VAL A 384 0.24 30.74 -10.94
N VAL A 385 1.06 31.73 -11.30
CA VAL A 385 0.72 32.80 -12.25
C VAL A 385 0.24 32.21 -13.59
N GLY A 386 -0.95 32.64 -14.03
CA GLY A 386 -1.59 32.16 -15.26
C GLY A 386 -2.45 30.91 -15.10
N GLY A 387 -2.45 30.29 -13.91
CA GLY A 387 -3.49 29.36 -13.49
C GLY A 387 -4.79 30.11 -13.16
N SER A 388 -5.94 29.52 -13.47
CA SER A 388 -7.24 29.99 -13.00
C SER A 388 -7.93 28.82 -12.32
N SER A 389 -8.06 28.91 -11.00
CA SER A 389 -8.81 27.96 -10.19
C SER A 389 -9.78 28.69 -9.27
N ASP A 390 -10.92 28.07 -9.02
CA ASP A 390 -11.84 28.55 -7.99
C ASP A 390 -11.49 27.88 -6.67
N PHE A 391 -11.30 28.69 -5.62
CA PHE A 391 -10.89 28.21 -4.30
C PHE A 391 -11.94 28.54 -3.24
N VAL A 392 -12.42 27.54 -2.51
CA VAL A 392 -13.37 27.75 -1.40
C VAL A 392 -12.70 27.32 -0.10
N ALA A 393 -12.68 28.19 0.90
CA ALA A 393 -12.12 27.85 2.20
C ALA A 393 -12.96 28.39 3.36
N SER A 394 -13.21 27.53 4.34
CA SER A 394 -13.74 27.92 5.65
C SER A 394 -12.69 27.62 6.72
N GLY A 395 -12.33 28.64 7.50
CA GLY A 395 -11.67 28.51 8.79
C GLY A 395 -12.62 27.97 9.87
N GLY A 396 -12.11 27.87 11.09
CA GLY A 396 -12.75 27.34 12.29
C GLY A 396 -13.00 28.42 13.34
N SER A 397 -12.65 28.15 14.60
CA SER A 397 -12.79 29.11 15.71
C SER A 397 -11.46 29.67 16.24
N GLY A 398 -10.36 29.27 15.60
CA GLY A 398 -9.04 29.85 15.84
C GLY A 398 -8.86 31.16 15.07
N ASN A 399 -7.75 31.85 15.32
CA ASN A 399 -7.39 33.03 14.53
C ASN A 399 -6.76 32.58 13.20
N ASP A 400 -7.58 32.44 12.17
CA ASP A 400 -7.17 31.81 10.93
C ASP A 400 -6.58 32.81 9.93
N THR A 401 -5.68 32.32 9.07
CA THR A 401 -5.10 33.10 7.97
C THR A 401 -5.48 32.47 6.64
N LEU A 402 -6.21 33.22 5.82
CA LEU A 402 -6.67 32.80 4.49
C LEU A 402 -6.02 33.70 3.43
N VAL A 403 -5.14 33.13 2.63
CA VAL A 403 -4.38 33.85 1.61
C VAL A 403 -4.97 33.58 0.24
N ALA A 404 -5.47 34.63 -0.39
CA ALA A 404 -5.99 34.59 -1.75
C ALA A 404 -4.86 34.33 -2.76
N GLY A 405 -5.24 33.65 -3.84
CA GLY A 405 -4.36 33.22 -4.91
C GLY A 405 -4.80 33.79 -6.26
N THR A 406 -4.35 33.16 -7.34
CA THR A 406 -4.90 33.39 -8.68
C THR A 406 -6.33 32.86 -8.79
N GLY A 407 -7.17 33.47 -9.63
CA GLY A 407 -8.55 33.02 -9.84
C GLY A 407 -9.53 33.56 -8.80
N ASN A 408 -10.71 32.95 -8.68
CA ASN A 408 -11.71 33.40 -7.72
C ASN A 408 -11.57 32.66 -6.39
N ALA A 409 -11.85 33.35 -5.29
CA ALA A 409 -11.88 32.73 -3.96
C ALA A 409 -13.17 33.05 -3.20
N THR A 410 -13.66 32.11 -2.41
CA THR A 410 -14.71 32.33 -1.40
C THR A 410 -14.17 31.93 -0.03
N PHE A 411 -14.13 32.89 0.89
CA PHE A 411 -13.54 32.73 2.22
C PHE A 411 -14.55 32.97 3.33
N SER A 412 -14.58 32.05 4.29
CA SER A 412 -15.19 32.22 5.61
C SER A 412 -14.08 32.08 6.63
N GLY A 413 -13.85 33.10 7.46
CA GLY A 413 -12.86 33.02 8.55
C GLY A 413 -13.34 32.14 9.70
N GLY A 414 -14.64 32.11 9.95
CA GLY A 414 -15.24 31.49 11.12
C GLY A 414 -15.17 32.40 12.35
N ALA A 415 -15.14 31.82 13.54
CA ALA A 415 -14.96 32.59 14.77
C ALA A 415 -13.46 32.90 14.99
N GLY A 416 -13.15 33.84 15.88
CA GLY A 416 -11.78 34.30 16.11
C GLY A 416 -11.45 35.58 15.33
N ASP A 417 -10.22 36.06 15.50
CA ASP A 417 -9.72 37.26 14.83
C ASP A 417 -8.94 36.82 13.57
N ASN A 418 -9.62 36.78 12.42
CA ASN A 418 -9.07 36.19 11.20
C ASN A 418 -8.33 37.20 10.33
N LEU A 419 -7.42 36.71 9.50
CA LEU A 419 -6.66 37.50 8.53
C LEU A 419 -6.90 37.01 7.11
N PHE A 420 -7.50 37.85 6.27
CA PHE A 420 -7.68 37.62 4.84
C PHE A 420 -6.59 38.36 4.05
N MET A 421 -5.62 37.65 3.46
CA MET A 421 -4.44 38.25 2.83
C MET A 421 -4.53 38.24 1.31
N PHE A 422 -4.08 39.33 0.70
CA PHE A 422 -4.02 39.56 -0.74
C PHE A 422 -2.65 40.10 -1.12
N ASN A 423 -2.02 39.53 -2.14
CA ASN A 423 -0.75 40.00 -2.67
C ASN A 423 -0.91 40.35 -4.15
N LYS A 424 -0.67 41.63 -4.50
CA LYS A 424 -0.82 42.15 -5.87
C LYS A 424 -0.14 41.31 -6.94
N ALA A 425 1.03 40.74 -6.64
CA ALA A 425 1.80 39.96 -7.63
C ALA A 425 1.16 38.61 -7.98
N ILE A 426 0.20 38.14 -7.18
CA ILE A 426 -0.40 36.80 -7.29
C ILE A 426 -1.89 36.89 -7.61
N THR A 427 -2.63 37.79 -6.94
CA THR A 427 -4.09 37.87 -7.03
C THR A 427 -4.59 38.66 -8.26
N ASP A 428 -3.76 38.86 -9.28
CA ASP A 428 -4.17 39.67 -10.44
C ASP A 428 -5.23 38.94 -11.28
N ASN A 429 -6.24 39.67 -11.75
CA ASN A 429 -7.40 39.22 -12.53
C ASN A 429 -8.37 38.24 -11.81
N GLY A 430 -8.40 38.24 -10.47
CA GLY A 430 -9.32 37.43 -9.66
C GLY A 430 -10.42 38.23 -8.95
N ASN A 431 -11.36 37.53 -8.32
CA ASN A 431 -12.31 38.12 -7.38
C ASN A 431 -12.39 37.27 -6.12
N THR A 432 -12.48 37.91 -4.95
CA THR A 432 -12.66 37.20 -3.68
C THR A 432 -13.93 37.65 -2.98
N VAL A 433 -14.70 36.68 -2.49
CA VAL A 433 -15.85 36.89 -1.64
C VAL A 433 -15.47 36.49 -0.22
N ILE A 434 -15.69 37.38 0.76
CA ILE A 434 -15.53 37.09 2.19
C ILE A 434 -16.93 37.06 2.81
N THR A 435 -17.31 35.95 3.46
CA THR A 435 -18.70 35.67 3.82
C THR A 435 -19.10 36.06 5.25
N ASP A 436 -18.13 36.27 6.14
CA ASP A 436 -18.37 36.43 7.59
C ASP A 436 -17.45 37.48 8.26
N PHE A 437 -17.00 38.48 7.50
CA PHE A 437 -16.13 39.53 8.02
C PHE A 437 -16.76 40.31 9.18
N SER A 438 -15.95 40.64 10.17
CA SER A 438 -16.37 41.40 11.35
C SER A 438 -16.61 42.89 11.06
N LYS A 439 -17.68 43.44 11.62
CA LYS A 439 -18.05 44.86 11.47
C LYS A 439 -17.33 45.79 12.44
N ASN A 440 -17.19 47.06 12.04
CA ASN A 440 -16.81 48.20 12.89
C ASN A 440 -15.45 48.06 13.61
N GLY A 441 -14.43 47.52 12.94
CA GLY A 441 -13.06 47.56 13.48
C GLY A 441 -12.66 46.43 14.42
N ASN A 442 -13.56 45.49 14.71
CA ASN A 442 -13.32 44.40 15.65
C ASN A 442 -12.88 43.14 14.91
N GLY A 443 -12.05 42.32 15.56
CA GLY A 443 -11.67 40.98 15.10
C GLY A 443 -10.87 40.97 13.80
N ASP A 444 -11.56 40.68 12.71
CA ASP A 444 -10.95 40.36 11.42
C ASP A 444 -10.16 41.51 10.77
N LYS A 445 -9.16 41.11 9.98
CA LYS A 445 -8.27 41.97 9.20
C LYS A 445 -8.22 41.57 7.72
N ILE A 446 -8.05 42.58 6.86
CA ILE A 446 -7.69 42.43 5.45
C ILE A 446 -6.24 42.88 5.27
N GLY A 447 -5.36 41.95 4.91
CA GLY A 447 -3.96 42.24 4.60
C GLY A 447 -3.76 42.54 3.12
N LEU A 448 -3.37 43.76 2.74
CA LEU A 448 -3.11 44.17 1.36
C LEU A 448 -1.61 44.40 1.14
N TYR A 449 -0.97 43.44 0.48
CA TYR A 449 0.48 43.41 0.26
C TYR A 449 0.85 43.81 -1.17
N ASN A 450 1.84 44.70 -1.28
CA ASN A 450 2.42 45.19 -2.54
C ASN A 450 1.47 46.01 -3.44
N TYR A 451 0.39 46.56 -2.87
CA TYR A 451 -0.53 47.44 -3.59
C TYR A 451 -0.10 48.92 -3.62
N GLY A 452 0.98 49.28 -2.92
CA GLY A 452 1.41 50.68 -2.79
C GLY A 452 0.55 51.49 -1.82
N LEU A 453 -0.17 50.82 -0.93
CA LEU A 453 -1.14 51.44 -0.02
C LEU A 453 -0.51 51.80 1.33
N ASP A 454 -0.95 52.92 1.89
CA ASP A 454 -0.79 53.38 3.27
C ASP A 454 -2.17 53.68 3.90
N ASN A 455 -2.22 54.05 5.18
CA ASN A 455 -3.49 54.33 5.88
C ASN A 455 -4.34 55.42 5.21
N ASP A 456 -3.72 56.46 4.66
CA ASP A 456 -4.43 57.54 3.97
C ASP A 456 -5.07 57.04 2.66
N SER A 457 -4.34 56.22 1.92
CA SER A 457 -4.86 55.60 0.70
C SER A 457 -5.95 54.55 0.97
N ILE A 458 -5.93 53.84 2.10
CA ILE A 458 -7.03 52.97 2.54
C ILE A 458 -8.28 53.79 2.83
N ALA A 459 -8.14 54.92 3.54
CA ALA A 459 -9.27 55.82 3.78
C ALA A 459 -9.86 56.34 2.46
N ASN A 460 -9.03 56.57 1.44
CA ASN A 460 -9.50 56.94 0.12
C ASN A 460 -10.17 55.77 -0.62
N LEU A 461 -9.60 54.55 -0.56
CA LEU A 461 -10.19 53.33 -1.12
C LEU A 461 -11.61 53.12 -0.58
N LEU A 462 -11.81 53.23 0.73
CA LEU A 462 -13.12 53.10 1.35
C LEU A 462 -14.11 54.19 0.86
N LYS A 463 -13.65 55.43 0.68
CA LYS A 463 -14.50 56.51 0.13
C LYS A 463 -14.94 56.27 -1.31
N THR A 464 -14.09 55.61 -2.11
CA THR A 464 -14.36 55.34 -3.52
C THR A 464 -14.97 53.97 -3.78
N SER A 465 -15.09 53.13 -2.75
CA SER A 465 -15.72 51.81 -2.82
C SER A 465 -17.24 51.93 -2.87
N GLU A 466 -17.89 50.89 -3.39
CA GLU A 466 -19.34 50.88 -3.67
C GLU A 466 -20.02 49.74 -2.90
N ASN A 467 -21.32 49.87 -2.66
CA ASN A 467 -22.13 48.71 -2.27
C ASN A 467 -22.74 48.09 -3.53
N ASP A 468 -22.79 46.77 -3.61
CA ASP A 468 -23.52 46.07 -4.67
C ASP A 468 -25.05 46.17 -4.47
N ALA A 469 -25.81 45.57 -5.39
CA ALA A 469 -27.27 45.57 -5.34
C ALA A 469 -27.85 44.81 -4.12
N LYS A 470 -27.06 43.95 -3.48
CA LYS A 470 -27.42 43.19 -2.28
C LYS A 470 -27.00 43.92 -0.99
N GLY A 471 -26.28 45.04 -1.10
CA GLY A 471 -25.77 45.83 0.01
C GLY A 471 -24.40 45.41 0.51
N ASN A 472 -23.71 44.51 -0.20
CA ASN A 472 -22.37 44.05 0.14
C ASN A 472 -21.32 45.11 -0.24
N ALA A 473 -20.29 45.28 0.57
CA ALA A 473 -19.17 46.16 0.28
C ALA A 473 -18.31 45.57 -0.85
N VAL A 474 -18.00 46.39 -1.85
CA VAL A 474 -17.16 46.00 -3.00
C VAL A 474 -15.94 46.90 -3.05
N LEU A 475 -14.79 46.34 -2.68
CA LEU A 475 -13.48 47.00 -2.71
C LEU A 475 -12.79 46.66 -4.04
N LYS A 476 -12.60 47.67 -4.88
CA LYS A 476 -11.91 47.53 -6.17
C LYS A 476 -10.43 47.84 -5.99
N LEU A 477 -9.59 46.82 -6.07
CA LEU A 477 -8.13 46.94 -6.08
C LEU A 477 -7.60 46.95 -7.52
N ASP A 478 -6.32 47.26 -7.67
CA ASP A 478 -5.64 47.14 -8.97
C ASP A 478 -5.54 45.65 -9.36
N GLY A 479 -6.40 45.22 -10.28
CA GLY A 479 -6.42 43.84 -10.79
C GLY A 479 -7.28 42.85 -10.00
N HIS A 480 -7.83 43.21 -8.84
CA HIS A 480 -8.61 42.29 -8.01
C HIS A 480 -9.83 42.97 -7.37
N THR A 481 -10.93 42.24 -7.20
CA THR A 481 -12.10 42.75 -6.44
C THR A 481 -12.30 41.94 -5.18
N ILE A 482 -12.51 42.61 -4.05
CA ILE A 482 -12.94 41.98 -2.80
C ILE A 482 -14.39 42.37 -2.52
N THR A 483 -15.27 41.39 -2.42
CA THR A 483 -16.66 41.56 -1.99
C THR A 483 -16.80 41.03 -0.58
N ILE A 484 -17.38 41.82 0.32
CA ILE A 484 -17.62 41.43 1.71
C ILE A 484 -19.12 41.28 1.91
N GLU A 485 -19.59 40.03 2.08
CA GLU A 485 -21.00 39.75 2.20
C GLU A 485 -21.56 40.20 3.54
N GLY A 486 -22.78 40.75 3.52
CA GLY A 486 -23.51 41.13 4.73
C GLY A 486 -23.05 42.43 5.39
N LEU A 487 -21.96 43.05 4.92
CA LEU A 487 -21.48 44.37 5.38
C LEU A 487 -21.53 45.39 4.26
N SER A 488 -21.83 46.65 4.60
CA SER A 488 -21.69 47.79 3.71
C SER A 488 -20.31 48.44 3.85
N VAL A 489 -19.90 49.26 2.89
CA VAL A 489 -18.64 50.03 2.96
C VAL A 489 -18.56 50.89 4.23
N SER A 490 -19.69 51.39 4.75
CA SER A 490 -19.74 52.18 5.99
C SER A 490 -19.50 51.38 7.26
N ASP A 491 -19.58 50.04 7.21
CA ASP A 491 -19.27 49.17 8.34
C ASP A 491 -17.77 48.87 8.47
N LEU A 492 -16.95 49.31 7.49
CA LEU A 492 -15.52 49.08 7.43
C LEU A 492 -14.71 50.29 7.92
N THR A 493 -13.62 50.03 8.63
CA THR A 493 -12.73 51.08 9.16
C THR A 493 -11.27 50.82 8.78
N VAL A 494 -10.47 51.88 8.69
CA VAL A 494 -9.05 51.81 8.27
C VAL A 494 -8.23 50.86 9.14
N ASN A 495 -8.54 50.74 10.43
CA ASN A 495 -7.84 49.84 11.34
C ASN A 495 -8.09 48.34 11.06
N GLN A 496 -9.02 47.96 10.18
CA GLN A 496 -9.23 46.58 9.73
C GLN A 496 -8.33 46.18 8.57
N PHE A 497 -7.44 47.09 8.13
CA PHE A 497 -6.54 46.85 7.01
C PHE A 497 -5.09 46.88 7.50
N ASP A 498 -4.36 45.82 7.16
CA ASP A 498 -2.91 45.76 7.32
C ASP A 498 -2.27 45.91 5.95
N VAL A 499 -1.35 46.85 5.78
CA VAL A 499 -0.69 47.13 4.50
C VAL A 499 0.82 46.96 4.62
N ALA A 500 1.44 46.33 3.62
CA ALA A 500 2.90 46.30 3.52
C ALA A 500 3.35 46.36 2.06
N ASN A 501 4.39 47.15 1.79
CA ASN A 501 4.93 47.37 0.45
C ASN A 501 6.42 46.98 0.43
N PRO A 502 6.95 46.44 -0.68
CA PRO A 502 8.32 46.01 -0.76
C PRO A 502 9.19 47.26 -0.91
N ASN A 503 9.80 47.67 0.21
CA ASN A 503 10.66 48.84 0.38
C ASN A 503 9.95 50.18 0.08
N GLY A 504 9.81 50.99 1.14
CA GLY A 504 9.34 52.36 1.02
C GLY A 504 10.14 53.11 -0.04
N VAL A 505 9.45 53.51 -1.11
CA VAL A 505 9.89 54.69 -1.85
C VAL A 505 9.73 55.84 -0.88
N VAL A 506 10.87 56.26 -0.31
CA VAL A 506 11.01 57.52 0.40
C VAL A 506 10.43 58.59 -0.53
N LYS A 507 9.26 59.13 -0.17
CA LYS A 507 8.74 60.34 -0.80
C LYS A 507 9.77 61.44 -0.53
N SER A 508 10.50 61.85 -1.57
CA SER A 508 11.35 63.06 -1.55
C SER A 508 10.50 64.31 -1.71
#